data_AF-A0A564XWR2-F1
#
_entry.id   AF-A0A564XWR2-F1
#
_cell.length_a   1.000
_cell.length_b   1.000
_cell.length_c   1.000
_cell.angle_alpha   90.00
_cell.angle_beta   90.00
_cell.angle_gamma   90.00
#
_symmetry.space_group_name_H-M   'P 1'
#
loop_
_entity.id
_entity.type
_entity.pdbx_description
1 polymer ?
#
loop_
_entity_poly.entity_id
_entity_poly.type
_entity_poly.pdbx_seq_one_letter_code
_entity_poly.pdbx_strand_id
1 'polypeptide(L)'
;ASKRSLSAPPGSLEESRSSSLPSVRRASPQRPQTAITNVDPREISTPKLYLHNPELSRKRSDTAEMTKSMMNRQRRIKALLQRQEKLKAELTDAKLRLLADPGSWSFDLNVAENMDPNEDGYLEALADETELLQQRVDACRSHAQYLVYFNPGPPTLPQPSSSGGTHESSH
;
A
#
# COMPACT_ATOMS: atom_id res chain seq x y z
N ALA A 1 52.78 -7.59 -28.92
CA ALA A 1 53.12 -8.40 -27.74
C ALA A 1 53.61 -7.48 -26.62
N SER A 2 53.05 -7.56 -25.41
CA SER A 2 53.73 -7.14 -24.19
C SER A 2 53.09 -7.84 -22.98
N LYS A 3 53.92 -8.49 -22.16
CA LYS A 3 53.51 -9.22 -20.95
C LYS A 3 53.81 -8.34 -19.73
N ARG A 4 52.96 -8.35 -18.69
CA ARG A 4 53.42 -8.16 -17.30
C ARG A 4 52.46 -8.67 -16.23
N SER A 5 52.73 -9.92 -15.85
CA SER A 5 52.55 -10.66 -14.60
C SER A 5 52.11 -9.95 -13.30
N LEU A 6 51.21 -10.66 -12.60
CA LEU A 6 51.29 -11.12 -11.19
C LEU A 6 51.55 -10.11 -10.05
N SER A 7 50.61 -10.04 -9.07
CA SER A 7 50.78 -10.70 -7.75
C SER A 7 49.57 -10.53 -6.79
N ALA A 8 49.37 -11.55 -5.95
CA ALA A 8 48.71 -11.54 -4.62
C ALA A 8 49.79 -12.07 -3.61
N PRO A 9 49.54 -12.29 -2.29
CA PRO A 9 48.36 -12.04 -1.44
C PRO A 9 48.69 -10.91 -0.42
N PRO A 10 48.66 -10.99 0.94
CA PRO A 10 48.36 -12.08 1.90
C PRO A 10 46.88 -12.12 2.35
N GLY A 11 46.57 -12.86 3.42
CA GLY A 11 45.30 -12.81 4.16
C GLY A 11 45.49 -12.32 5.61
N SER A 12 44.39 -11.96 6.29
CA SER A 12 44.36 -11.74 7.74
C SER A 12 43.50 -12.80 8.40
N LEU A 13 44.07 -13.44 9.42
CA LEU A 13 43.35 -14.25 10.40
C LEU A 13 42.68 -13.32 11.44
N GLU A 14 42.00 -13.93 12.41
CA GLU A 14 41.32 -13.31 13.57
C GLU A 14 40.06 -12.48 13.24
N GLU A 15 39.02 -12.45 14.07
CA GLU A 15 38.97 -12.79 15.49
C GLU A 15 37.64 -13.42 15.93
N SER A 16 37.70 -14.50 16.72
CA SER A 16 36.53 -15.20 17.25
C SER A 16 35.83 -14.40 18.34
N ARG A 17 34.78 -13.64 18.00
CA ARG A 17 33.92 -12.97 18.98
C ARG A 17 32.85 -13.91 19.56
N SER A 18 33.28 -14.78 20.47
CA SER A 18 32.39 -15.56 21.35
C SER A 18 31.57 -14.62 22.24
N SER A 19 30.31 -14.39 21.87
CA SER A 19 29.35 -13.62 22.66
C SER A 19 28.77 -14.46 23.80
N SER A 20 29.56 -14.64 24.86
CA SER A 20 29.10 -15.27 26.11
C SER A 20 27.95 -14.47 26.73
N LEU A 21 26.74 -15.03 26.69
CA LEU A 21 25.57 -14.45 27.37
C LEU A 21 25.77 -14.50 28.90
N PRO A 22 25.37 -13.46 29.66
CA PRO A 22 25.47 -13.47 31.11
C PRO A 22 24.55 -14.54 31.71
N SER A 23 25.14 -15.47 32.48
CA SER A 23 24.39 -16.52 33.17
C SER A 23 23.57 -15.93 34.33
N VAL A 24 22.29 -15.68 34.07
CA VAL A 24 21.34 -15.19 35.08
C VAL A 24 21.00 -16.33 36.04
N ARG A 25 21.67 -16.36 37.20
CA ARG A 25 21.24 -17.21 38.32
C ARG A 25 19.82 -16.82 38.73
N ARG A 26 18.83 -17.68 38.43
CA ARG A 26 17.50 -17.55 38.99
C ARG A 26 17.58 -17.78 40.50
N ALA A 27 17.56 -16.71 41.29
CA ALA A 27 17.24 -16.82 42.70
C ALA A 27 15.76 -17.20 42.83
N SER A 28 15.47 -18.40 43.33
CA SER A 28 14.12 -18.75 43.74
C SER A 28 13.66 -17.78 44.83
N PRO A 29 12.49 -17.14 44.72
CA PRO A 29 11.97 -16.34 45.81
C PRO A 29 11.70 -17.25 47.00
N GLN A 30 12.40 -17.02 48.12
CA GLN A 30 12.04 -17.71 49.36
C GLN A 30 10.61 -17.32 49.74
N ARG A 31 9.79 -18.33 50.00
CA ARG A 31 8.46 -18.20 50.57
C ARG A 31 8.58 -17.54 51.94
N PRO A 32 8.00 -16.34 52.17
CA PRO A 32 7.94 -15.77 53.51
C PRO A 32 7.06 -16.69 54.37
N GLN A 33 7.66 -17.30 55.40
CA GLN A 33 6.89 -18.00 56.43
C GLN A 33 6.31 -16.93 57.36
N THR A 34 5.07 -16.53 57.12
CA THR A 34 4.35 -15.66 58.06
C THR A 34 4.08 -16.44 59.34
N ALA A 35 4.84 -16.11 60.40
CA ALA A 35 4.55 -16.59 61.74
C ALA A 35 3.13 -16.17 62.12
N ILE A 36 2.28 -17.14 62.45
CA ILE A 36 0.89 -16.89 62.83
C ILE A 36 0.89 -16.39 64.28
N THR A 37 0.92 -15.06 64.45
CA THR A 37 0.56 -14.42 65.72
C THR A 37 -0.86 -13.86 65.57
N ASN A 38 -1.73 -14.18 66.53
CA ASN A 38 -3.13 -13.77 66.50
C ASN A 38 -3.22 -12.25 66.71
N VAL A 39 -3.84 -11.53 65.76
CA VAL A 39 -4.14 -10.10 65.85
C VAL A 39 -5.56 -9.85 65.30
N ASP A 40 -6.27 -8.89 65.90
CA ASP A 40 -7.71 -8.63 65.75
C ASP A 40 -8.25 -8.48 64.30
N PRO A 41 -9.51 -8.91 64.04
CA PRO A 41 -10.13 -8.87 62.71
C PRO A 41 -10.70 -7.48 62.33
N ARG A 42 -10.05 -6.38 62.75
CA ARG A 42 -10.57 -5.01 62.57
C ARG A 42 -9.55 -3.99 62.05
N GLU A 43 -8.76 -4.36 61.04
CA GLU A 43 -8.15 -3.36 60.16
C GLU A 43 -7.98 -3.87 58.72
N ILE A 44 -9.05 -3.75 57.92
CA ILE A 44 -8.95 -3.89 56.45
C ILE A 44 -8.39 -2.57 55.90
N SER A 45 -7.12 -2.30 56.21
CA SER A 45 -6.35 -1.24 55.55
C SER A 45 -5.96 -1.74 54.16
N THR A 46 -6.88 -1.59 53.19
CA THR A 46 -6.58 -1.86 51.79
C THR A 46 -5.41 -0.97 51.36
N PRO A 47 -4.26 -1.54 50.92
CA PRO A 47 -3.19 -0.72 50.40
C PRO A 47 -3.70 -0.03 49.13
N LYS A 48 -3.79 1.31 49.20
CA LYS A 48 -4.20 2.16 48.07
C LYS A 48 -3.36 1.82 46.84
N LEU A 49 -3.98 1.15 45.86
CA LEU A 49 -3.41 0.91 44.53
C LEU A 49 -3.39 2.20 43.70
N TYR A 50 -2.67 3.21 44.18
CA TYR A 50 -2.35 4.41 43.42
C TYR A 50 -1.17 4.13 42.49
N LEU A 51 -1.47 3.51 41.34
CA LEU A 51 -0.58 3.55 40.18
C LEU A 51 -1.30 4.08 38.93
N HIS A 52 -2.21 5.04 39.13
CA HIS A 52 -2.62 5.93 38.06
C HIS A 52 -1.48 6.92 37.80
N ASN A 53 -0.58 6.56 36.89
CA ASN A 53 0.52 7.43 36.47
C ASN A 53 0.07 8.23 35.24
N PRO A 54 -0.32 9.52 35.38
CA PRO A 54 -0.97 10.27 34.31
C PRO A 54 -0.07 10.46 33.10
N GLU A 55 1.25 10.57 33.29
CA GLU A 55 2.23 10.67 32.20
C GLU A 55 2.26 9.42 31.32
N LEU A 56 2.12 8.22 31.92
CA LEU A 56 2.02 6.98 31.15
C LEU A 56 0.68 6.87 30.42
N SER A 57 -0.40 7.38 31.00
CA SER A 57 -1.72 7.44 30.34
C SER A 57 -1.67 8.37 29.14
N ARG A 58 -1.15 9.59 29.31
CA ARG A 58 -1.00 10.61 28.27
C ARG A 58 -0.08 10.14 27.14
N LYS A 59 1.11 9.65 27.47
CA LYS A 59 2.06 9.14 26.47
C LYS A 59 1.50 7.94 25.68
N ARG A 60 0.71 7.06 26.30
CA ARG A 60 -0.01 6.00 25.58
C ARG A 60 -1.06 6.58 24.62
N SER A 61 -1.84 7.57 25.05
CA SER A 61 -2.81 8.26 24.20
C SER A 61 -2.15 8.93 22.99
N ASP A 62 -1.05 9.67 23.20
CA ASP A 62 -0.33 10.36 22.12
C ASP A 62 0.20 9.36 21.08
N THR A 63 0.77 8.23 21.52
CA THR A 63 1.21 7.15 20.61
C THR A 63 0.06 6.45 19.87
N ALA A 64 -1.12 6.33 20.51
CA ALA A 64 -2.30 5.73 19.89
C ALA A 64 -2.89 6.64 18.79
N GLU A 65 -2.97 7.95 19.02
CA GLU A 65 -3.43 8.89 17.98
C GLU A 65 -2.40 9.05 16.85
N MET A 66 -1.10 9.05 17.14
CA MET A 66 -0.05 9.07 16.11
C MET A 66 -0.12 7.83 15.20
N THR A 67 -0.19 6.63 15.78
CA THR A 67 -0.29 5.38 15.00
C THR A 67 -1.59 5.31 14.20
N LYS A 68 -2.71 5.76 14.76
CA LYS A 68 -3.99 5.89 14.04
C LYS A 68 -3.92 6.88 12.88
N SER A 69 -3.23 8.02 13.05
CA SER A 69 -2.98 8.99 11.96
C SER A 69 -2.16 8.37 10.83
N MET A 70 -1.04 7.71 11.14
CA MET A 70 -0.22 6.97 10.17
C MET A 70 -1.03 5.89 9.42
N MET A 71 -1.83 5.10 10.12
CA MET A 71 -2.71 4.08 9.51
C MET A 71 -3.77 4.68 8.59
N ASN A 72 -4.29 5.87 8.90
CA ASN A 72 -5.24 6.59 8.05
C ASN A 72 -4.54 7.14 6.79
N ARG A 73 -3.35 7.75 6.94
CA ARG A 73 -2.52 8.22 5.82
C ARG A 73 -2.19 7.06 4.87
N GLN A 74 -1.74 5.92 5.40
CA GLN A 74 -1.41 4.75 4.56
C GLN A 74 -2.63 4.15 3.86
N ARG A 75 -3.82 4.17 4.49
CA ARG A 75 -5.07 3.76 3.81
C ARG A 75 -5.43 4.69 2.67
N ARG A 76 -5.30 6.01 2.84
CA ARG A 76 -5.56 7.00 1.78
C ARG A 76 -4.60 6.83 0.60
N ILE A 77 -3.30 6.65 0.85
CA ILE A 77 -2.30 6.36 -0.19
C ILE A 77 -2.69 5.11 -0.99
N LYS A 78 -3.00 3.99 -0.31
CA LYS A 78 -3.43 2.76 -0.99
C LYS A 78 -4.68 2.95 -1.85
N ALA A 79 -5.66 3.71 -1.35
CA ALA A 79 -6.88 4.00 -2.10
C ALA A 79 -6.64 4.88 -3.34
N LEU A 80 -5.73 5.86 -3.25
CA LEU A 80 -5.32 6.69 -4.39
C LEU A 80 -4.60 5.86 -5.46
N LEU A 81 -3.63 5.02 -5.08
CA LEU A 81 -2.93 4.13 -6.02
C LEU A 81 -3.90 3.16 -6.71
N GLN A 82 -4.84 2.56 -5.98
CA GLN A 82 -5.91 1.73 -6.55
C GLN A 82 -6.81 2.52 -7.52
N ARG A 83 -7.09 3.80 -7.23
CA ARG A 83 -7.82 4.68 -8.13
C ARG A 83 -7.02 5.02 -9.38
N GLN A 84 -5.72 5.29 -9.27
CA GLN A 84 -4.85 5.52 -10.43
C GLN A 84 -4.84 4.30 -11.36
N GLU A 85 -4.68 3.09 -10.85
CA GLU A 85 -4.74 1.86 -11.68
C GLU A 85 -6.07 1.71 -12.43
N LYS A 86 -7.19 1.97 -11.74
CA LYS A 86 -8.51 1.98 -12.39
C LYS A 86 -8.60 3.05 -13.49
N LEU A 87 -8.09 4.26 -13.23
CA LEU A 87 -8.13 5.36 -14.20
C LEU A 87 -7.18 5.14 -15.39
N LYS A 88 -6.03 4.47 -15.20
CA LYS A 88 -5.16 4.02 -16.30
C LYS A 88 -5.92 3.09 -17.27
N ALA A 89 -6.67 2.13 -16.72
CA ALA A 89 -7.50 1.22 -17.50
C ALA A 89 -8.63 1.96 -18.23
N GLU A 90 -9.37 2.84 -17.55
CA GLU A 90 -10.42 3.66 -18.16
C GLU A 90 -9.89 4.61 -19.25
N LEU A 91 -8.70 5.22 -19.05
CA LEU A 91 -8.08 6.08 -20.06
C LEU A 91 -7.66 5.27 -21.29
N THR A 92 -7.10 4.08 -21.09
CA THR A 92 -6.72 3.17 -22.18
C THR A 92 -7.94 2.75 -23.01
N ASP A 93 -9.02 2.33 -22.37
CA ASP A 93 -10.29 1.99 -23.04
C ASP A 93 -10.88 3.18 -23.81
N ALA A 94 -10.92 4.37 -23.21
CA ALA A 94 -11.39 5.58 -23.89
C ALA A 94 -10.53 5.92 -25.12
N LYS A 95 -9.21 5.74 -25.04
CA LYS A 95 -8.25 6.04 -26.11
C LYS A 95 -8.30 5.02 -27.25
N LEU A 96 -8.57 3.74 -26.95
CA LEU A 96 -8.84 2.72 -27.97
C LEU A 96 -10.08 3.07 -28.82
N ARG A 97 -11.14 3.60 -28.20
CA ARG A 97 -12.35 4.07 -28.92
C ARG A 97 -12.10 5.30 -29.78
N LEU A 98 -11.10 6.11 -29.42
CA LEU A 98 -10.62 7.24 -30.23
C LEU A 98 -9.62 6.81 -31.32
N LEU A 99 -9.29 5.52 -31.43
CA LEU A 99 -8.25 4.97 -32.32
C LEU A 99 -6.88 5.64 -32.15
N ALA A 100 -6.58 6.16 -30.95
CA ALA A 100 -5.30 6.77 -30.64
C ALA A 100 -4.23 5.68 -30.47
N ASP A 101 -3.05 5.89 -31.04
CA ASP A 101 -1.91 4.96 -30.89
C ASP A 101 -1.55 4.81 -29.40
N PRO A 102 -1.57 3.59 -28.83
CA PRO A 102 -1.21 3.36 -27.43
C PRO A 102 0.26 3.70 -27.11
N GLY A 103 1.15 3.75 -28.10
CA GLY A 103 2.55 4.15 -27.91
C GLY A 103 2.79 5.66 -27.83
N SER A 104 1.82 6.48 -28.25
CA SER A 104 2.02 7.93 -28.47
C SER A 104 1.88 8.83 -27.24
N TRP A 105 1.59 8.27 -26.05
CA TRP A 105 1.31 9.05 -24.83
C TRP A 105 1.57 8.28 -23.54
N SER A 106 2.02 9.01 -22.52
CA SER A 106 2.19 8.56 -21.13
C SER A 106 0.96 8.87 -20.27
N PHE A 107 0.89 8.29 -19.06
CA PHE A 107 -0.11 8.66 -18.05
C PHE A 107 0.27 9.93 -17.26
N ASP A 108 1.52 10.40 -17.41
CA ASP A 108 2.16 11.50 -16.69
C ASP A 108 1.94 11.41 -15.18
N LEU A 109 2.40 10.29 -14.60
CA LEU A 109 2.37 10.01 -13.16
C LEU A 109 3.81 9.86 -12.68
N ASN A 110 4.20 10.71 -11.74
CA ASN A 110 5.58 10.87 -11.28
C ASN A 110 5.69 10.66 -9.76
N VAL A 111 4.64 10.97 -8.97
CA VAL A 111 4.70 11.01 -7.50
C VAL A 111 5.03 9.64 -6.91
N ALA A 112 4.35 8.58 -7.38
CA ALA A 112 4.53 7.23 -6.82
C ALA A 112 5.91 6.60 -7.12
N GLU A 113 6.63 7.09 -8.13
CA GLU A 113 7.95 6.60 -8.55
C GLU A 113 9.10 7.43 -7.98
N ASN A 114 8.91 8.75 -7.83
CA ASN A 114 10.01 9.69 -7.58
C ASN A 114 9.99 10.38 -6.20
N MET A 115 9.00 10.13 -5.35
CA MET A 115 8.85 10.74 -4.02
C MET A 115 8.70 9.66 -2.93
N ASP A 116 9.28 9.86 -1.75
CA ASP A 116 9.16 8.89 -0.64
C ASP A 116 7.70 8.90 -0.13
N PRO A 117 7.01 7.75 -0.07
CA PRO A 117 5.69 7.66 0.55
C PRO A 117 5.59 8.22 1.97
N ASN A 118 6.70 8.39 2.71
CA ASN A 118 6.75 8.97 4.05
C ASN A 118 6.96 10.49 4.09
N GLU A 119 7.34 11.13 2.98
CA GLU A 119 7.57 12.57 2.93
C GLU A 119 6.27 13.38 3.15
N ASP A 120 6.42 14.56 3.74
CA ASP A 120 5.35 15.53 3.86
C ASP A 120 4.89 16.00 2.46
N GLY A 121 3.59 16.08 2.24
CA GLY A 121 3.02 16.43 0.94
C GLY A 121 2.86 15.28 -0.07
N TYR A 122 3.44 14.09 0.16
CA TYR A 122 3.28 12.94 -0.76
C TYR A 122 1.80 12.57 -0.98
N LEU A 123 0.99 12.59 0.09
CA LEU A 123 -0.43 12.23 0.01
C LEU A 123 -1.23 13.24 -0.81
N GLU A 124 -0.89 14.52 -0.65
CA GLU A 124 -1.50 15.67 -1.33
C GLU A 124 -1.11 15.66 -2.82
N ALA A 125 0.19 15.57 -3.13
CA ALA A 125 0.68 15.47 -4.50
C ALA A 125 0.11 14.26 -5.25
N LEU A 126 0.01 13.10 -4.60
CA LEU A 126 -0.62 11.91 -5.17
C LEU A 126 -2.12 12.11 -5.42
N ALA A 127 -2.81 12.89 -4.58
CA ALA A 127 -4.22 13.21 -4.77
C ALA A 127 -4.43 14.13 -5.99
N ASP A 128 -3.64 15.19 -6.10
CA ASP A 128 -3.68 16.15 -7.21
C ASP A 128 -3.37 15.46 -8.55
N GLU A 129 -2.34 14.61 -8.57
CA GLU A 129 -1.99 13.79 -9.73
C GLU A 129 -3.11 12.80 -10.13
N THR A 130 -3.78 12.21 -9.13
CA THR A 130 -4.95 11.34 -9.36
C THR A 130 -6.15 12.12 -9.91
N GLU A 131 -6.35 13.37 -9.48
CA GLU A 131 -7.39 14.24 -10.04
C GLU A 131 -7.08 14.64 -11.48
N LEU A 132 -5.83 15.02 -11.78
CA LEU A 132 -5.42 15.36 -13.15
C LEU A 132 -5.61 14.16 -14.11
N LEU A 133 -5.30 12.94 -13.64
CA LEU A 133 -5.58 11.72 -14.41
C LEU A 133 -7.09 11.51 -14.63
N GLN A 134 -7.93 11.78 -13.62
CA GLN A 134 -9.40 11.73 -13.75
C GLN A 134 -9.90 12.71 -14.81
N GLN A 135 -9.44 13.97 -14.78
CA GLN A 135 -9.82 15.00 -15.76
C GLN A 135 -9.46 14.57 -17.19
N ARG A 136 -8.30 13.95 -17.40
CA ARG A 136 -7.89 13.36 -18.70
C ARG A 136 -8.83 12.23 -19.14
N VAL A 137 -9.23 11.32 -18.24
CA VAL A 137 -10.21 10.25 -18.52
C VAL A 137 -11.53 10.84 -18.98
N ASP A 138 -12.06 11.84 -18.27
CA ASP A 138 -13.36 12.41 -18.56
C ASP A 138 -13.36 13.23 -19.86
N ALA A 139 -12.26 13.93 -20.17
CA ALA A 139 -12.07 14.59 -21.46
C ALA A 139 -12.04 13.58 -22.62
N CYS A 140 -11.28 12.49 -22.52
CA CYS A 140 -11.25 11.44 -23.56
C CYS A 140 -12.60 10.73 -23.71
N ARG A 141 -13.30 10.46 -22.61
CA ARG A 141 -14.65 9.86 -22.61
C ARG A 141 -15.67 10.76 -23.30
N SER A 142 -15.67 12.05 -22.97
CA SER A 142 -16.55 13.06 -23.59
C SER A 142 -16.27 13.19 -25.09
N HIS A 143 -15.00 13.21 -25.50
CA HIS A 143 -14.64 13.22 -26.93
C HIS A 143 -15.09 11.94 -27.65
N ALA A 144 -14.90 10.76 -27.06
CA ALA A 144 -15.36 9.50 -27.66
C ALA A 144 -16.89 9.48 -27.84
N GLN A 145 -17.64 10.00 -26.87
CA GLN A 145 -19.10 10.18 -26.99
C GLN A 145 -19.46 11.17 -28.10
N TYR A 146 -18.79 12.33 -28.16
CA TYR A 146 -18.99 13.32 -29.22
C TYR A 146 -18.79 12.71 -30.62
N LEU A 147 -17.71 11.95 -30.85
CA LEU A 147 -17.49 11.29 -32.14
C LEU A 147 -18.59 10.31 -32.51
N VAL A 148 -19.14 9.54 -31.54
CA VAL A 148 -20.26 8.63 -31.79
C VAL A 148 -21.54 9.39 -32.20
N TYR A 149 -21.81 10.56 -31.61
CA TYR A 149 -22.99 11.36 -31.95
C TYR A 149 -22.86 12.15 -33.26
N PHE A 150 -21.69 12.73 -33.54
CA PHE A 150 -21.48 13.64 -34.69
C PHE A 150 -20.84 12.98 -35.91
N ASN A 151 -20.21 11.82 -35.75
CA ASN A 151 -19.69 11.01 -36.84
C ASN A 151 -20.24 9.57 -36.71
N PRO A 152 -21.57 9.38 -36.83
CA PRO A 152 -22.12 8.03 -36.92
C PRO A 152 -21.50 7.36 -38.15
N GLY A 153 -20.72 6.30 -37.91
CA GLY A 153 -20.14 5.48 -38.97
C GLY A 153 -21.22 4.98 -39.94
N PRO A 154 -20.84 4.57 -41.16
CA PRO A 154 -21.80 4.13 -42.18
C PRO A 154 -22.76 3.10 -41.56
N PRO A 155 -24.09 3.26 -41.73
CA PRO A 155 -25.04 2.40 -41.06
C PRO A 155 -24.75 0.96 -41.43
N THR A 156 -24.46 0.14 -40.42
CA THR A 156 -24.26 -1.30 -40.58
C THR A 156 -25.56 -1.89 -41.10
N LEU A 157 -25.65 -2.05 -42.43
CA LEU A 157 -26.78 -2.68 -43.09
C LEU A 157 -27.02 -4.03 -42.40
N PRO A 158 -28.25 -4.31 -41.93
CA PRO A 158 -28.55 -5.59 -41.33
C PRO A 158 -28.23 -6.67 -42.35
N GLN A 159 -27.29 -7.56 -42.02
CA GLN A 159 -26.96 -8.65 -42.94
C GLN A 159 -28.23 -9.46 -43.19
N PRO A 160 -28.58 -9.74 -44.46
CA PRO A 160 -29.74 -10.56 -44.74
C PRO A 160 -29.49 -11.93 -44.09
N SER A 161 -30.33 -12.26 -43.11
CA SER A 161 -30.38 -13.59 -42.54
C SER A 161 -30.56 -14.57 -43.68
N SER A 162 -29.55 -15.41 -43.94
CA SER A 162 -29.62 -16.44 -44.96
C SER A 162 -30.70 -17.45 -44.57
N SER A 163 -31.93 -17.16 -44.98
CA SER A 163 -33.07 -18.05 -44.85
C SER A 163 -32.82 -19.23 -45.79
N GLY A 164 -32.26 -20.30 -45.24
CA GLY A 164 -31.96 -21.53 -45.97
C GLY A 164 -33.22 -22.09 -46.61
N GLY A 165 -33.39 -21.80 -47.90
CA GLY A 165 -34.48 -22.32 -48.70
C GLY A 165 -34.33 -23.83 -48.87
N THR A 166 -35.39 -24.54 -48.46
CA THR A 166 -35.88 -25.80 -49.03
C THR A 166 -35.08 -26.38 -50.19
N HIS A 167 -34.59 -27.61 -50.00
CA HIS A 167 -34.48 -28.57 -51.10
C HIS A 167 -35.32 -29.80 -50.77
N GLU A 168 -36.64 -29.66 -51.00
CA GLU A 168 -37.47 -30.82 -51.34
C GLU A 168 -37.03 -31.28 -52.73
N SER A 169 -36.61 -32.55 -52.86
CA SER A 169 -36.73 -33.26 -54.13
C SER A 169 -36.69 -34.77 -53.85
N SER A 170 -37.76 -35.44 -54.22
CA SER A 170 -37.81 -36.91 -54.27
C SER A 170 -36.89 -37.44 -55.36
N HIS A 171 -36.27 -38.60 -55.12
CA HIS A 171 -36.57 -39.82 -55.89
C HIS A 171 -35.93 -41.07 -55.25
#